data_AF-A0A6P5EJR9-F1
#
_entry.id   AF-A0A6P5EJR9-F1
#
_cell.length_a   1.000
_cell.length_b   1.000
_cell.length_c   1.000
_cell.angle_alpha   90.00
_cell.angle_beta   90.00
_cell.angle_gamma   90.00
#
_symmetry.space_group_name_H-M   'P 1'
#
loop_
_entity.id
_entity.type
_entity.pdbx_description
1 polymer ?
#
loop_
_entity_poly.entity_id
_entity_poly.type
_entity_poly.pdbx_seq_one_letter_code
_entity_poly.pdbx_strand_id
1 'polypeptide(L)'
;MGGHESSPTTIQGARLWWSSRSHPVERSPSSWYQTPQVKRRYYHLSFHKRHRELVINSYLSHVLREGRAVTVTNRQRKLFTNIKSSHWNHVPFEHPSTFDTLAMPLAKKREIIGDLIAFRNGKDYYAKIGKAWKRGYLLYGPPGTGKSTMIAAMANFLDYDIYDLELTAVKSNT
;
A
#
# COMPACT_ATOMS: atom_id res chain seq x y z
N MET A 1 1.49 -15.54 -27.54
CA MET A 1 2.96 -15.66 -27.45
C MET A 1 3.55 -14.28 -27.69
N GLY A 2 4.43 -13.81 -26.82
CA GLY A 2 5.00 -12.45 -26.90
C GLY A 2 5.64 -12.08 -25.57
N GLY A 3 6.76 -12.74 -25.24
CA GLY A 3 7.59 -12.32 -24.11
C GLY A 3 8.49 -11.19 -24.59
N HIS A 4 8.38 -10.00 -24.01
CA HIS A 4 9.39 -8.97 -24.20
C HIS A 4 10.62 -9.38 -23.40
N GLU A 5 11.68 -9.74 -24.12
CA GLU A 5 13.00 -9.99 -23.56
C GLU A 5 13.74 -8.65 -23.45
N SER A 6 14.26 -8.38 -22.27
CA SER A 6 15.03 -7.15 -22.02
C SER A 6 16.51 -7.37 -22.33
N SER A 7 17.21 -6.30 -22.72
CA SER A 7 18.63 -6.36 -23.07
C SER A 7 19.47 -6.97 -21.92
N PRO A 8 20.50 -7.78 -22.25
CA PRO A 8 21.31 -8.45 -21.25
C PRO A 8 21.99 -7.44 -20.33
N THR A 9 21.88 -7.66 -19.03
CA THR A 9 22.55 -6.86 -18.00
C THR A 9 23.77 -7.62 -17.46
N THR A 10 24.85 -6.90 -17.18
CA THR A 10 26.10 -7.50 -16.67
C THR A 10 26.37 -7.02 -15.26
N ILE A 11 26.59 -7.96 -14.33
CA ILE A 11 26.87 -7.68 -12.93
C ILE A 11 28.07 -8.50 -12.49
N GLN A 12 29.16 -7.83 -12.11
CA GLN A 12 30.40 -8.48 -11.65
C GLN A 12 30.85 -9.65 -12.57
N GLY A 13 30.73 -9.47 -13.89
CA GLY A 13 31.08 -10.47 -14.91
C GLY A 13 30.02 -11.55 -15.18
N ALA A 14 28.91 -11.57 -14.45
CA ALA A 14 27.76 -12.42 -14.72
C ALA A 14 26.78 -11.74 -15.69
N ARG A 15 26.46 -12.41 -16.80
CA ARG A 15 25.39 -11.98 -17.72
C ARG A 15 24.04 -12.51 -17.25
N LEU A 16 23.04 -11.63 -17.25
CA LEU A 16 21.69 -11.85 -16.76
C LEU A 16 20.68 -11.46 -17.84
N TRP A 17 19.63 -12.26 -17.99
CA TRP A 17 18.54 -12.04 -18.94
C TRP A 17 17.21 -12.04 -18.20
N TRP A 18 16.44 -10.95 -18.34
CA TRP A 18 15.09 -10.86 -17.81
C TRP A 18 14.07 -10.95 -18.94
N SER A 19 13.03 -11.75 -18.74
CA SER A 19 11.87 -11.81 -19.64
C SER A 19 10.57 -11.68 -18.85
N SER A 20 9.63 -10.88 -19.35
CA SER A 20 8.28 -10.77 -18.80
C SER A 20 7.39 -11.87 -19.39
N ARG A 21 6.69 -12.61 -18.54
CA ARG A 21 5.79 -13.69 -18.92
C ARG A 21 4.44 -13.52 -18.23
N SER A 22 3.40 -14.10 -18.82
CA SER A 22 2.07 -14.12 -18.23
C SER A 22 1.38 -15.45 -18.51
N HIS A 23 0.72 -16.00 -17.49
CA HIS A 23 -0.17 -17.15 -17.66
C HIS A 23 -1.63 -16.74 -17.46
N PRO A 24 -2.55 -17.24 -18.31
CA PRO A 24 -3.97 -17.20 -17.98
C PRO A 24 -4.18 -18.03 -16.71
N VAL A 25 -4.94 -17.49 -15.75
CA VAL A 25 -5.37 -18.27 -14.59
C VAL A 25 -6.59 -19.08 -15.03
N GLU A 26 -6.50 -20.41 -14.98
CA GLU A 26 -7.62 -21.29 -15.28
C GLU A 26 -8.76 -21.08 -14.27
N ARG A 27 -10.00 -21.20 -14.76
CA ARG A 27 -11.22 -20.98 -13.98
C ARG A 27 -11.34 -21.99 -12.85
N SER A 28 -11.72 -21.53 -11.66
CA SER A 28 -12.48 -22.38 -10.75
C SER A 28 -13.96 -22.36 -11.20
N PRO A 29 -14.64 -23.51 -11.37
CA PRO A 29 -16.00 -23.57 -11.93
C PRO A 29 -17.10 -22.89 -11.10
N SER A 30 -16.83 -22.41 -9.88
CA SER A 30 -17.84 -22.07 -8.88
C SER A 30 -18.14 -20.58 -8.68
N SER A 31 -17.62 -19.67 -9.50
CA SER A 31 -17.90 -18.22 -9.37
C SER A 31 -18.88 -17.72 -10.43
N TRP A 32 -20.09 -17.37 -10.00
CA TRP A 32 -21.18 -16.77 -10.78
C TRP A 32 -20.99 -15.27 -11.05
N TYR A 33 -19.91 -14.68 -10.53
CA TYR A 33 -19.49 -13.32 -10.85
C TYR A 33 -18.52 -13.32 -12.04
N GLN A 34 -18.83 -12.54 -13.08
CA GLN A 34 -17.93 -12.29 -14.20
C GLN A 34 -16.78 -11.38 -13.77
N THR A 35 -15.76 -11.94 -13.09
CA THR A 35 -14.50 -11.22 -12.86
C THR A 35 -13.69 -11.17 -14.15
N PRO A 36 -13.11 -10.02 -14.53
CA PRO A 36 -12.20 -9.91 -15.66
C PRO A 36 -11.06 -10.94 -15.56
N GLN A 37 -10.61 -11.48 -16.70
CA GLN A 37 -9.50 -12.43 -16.79
C GLN A 37 -8.23 -11.85 -16.13
N VAL A 38 -7.93 -12.25 -14.88
CA VAL A 38 -6.72 -11.82 -14.17
C VAL A 38 -5.54 -12.60 -14.75
N LYS A 39 -4.80 -11.99 -15.68
CA LYS A 39 -3.52 -12.54 -16.17
C LYS A 39 -2.48 -12.39 -15.06
N ARG A 40 -1.98 -13.49 -14.50
CA ARG A 40 -0.82 -13.44 -13.58
C ARG A 40 0.43 -13.16 -14.40
N ARG A 41 1.08 -12.02 -14.12
CA ARG A 41 2.36 -11.62 -14.70
C ARG A 41 3.50 -12.01 -13.77
N TYR A 42 4.59 -12.51 -14.34
CA TYR A 42 5.81 -12.84 -13.60
C TYR A 42 7.04 -12.54 -14.46
N TYR A 43 8.16 -12.31 -13.80
CA TYR A 43 9.45 -12.10 -14.46
C TYR A 43 10.30 -13.36 -14.33
N HIS A 44 10.95 -13.74 -15.42
CA HIS A 44 11.86 -14.87 -15.47
C HIS A 44 13.29 -14.37 -15.65
N LEU A 45 14.18 -14.76 -14.74
CA LEU A 45 15.59 -14.42 -14.74
C LEU A 45 16.42 -15.65 -15.12
N SER A 46 17.19 -15.53 -16.20
CA SER A 46 18.13 -16.57 -16.66
C SER A 46 19.58 -16.11 -16.49
N PHE A 47 20.46 -17.02 -16.07
CA PHE A 47 21.90 -16.79 -15.91
C PHE A 47 22.66 -18.12 -15.88
N HIS A 48 23.98 -18.06 -16.07
CA HIS A 48 24.82 -19.26 -16.01
C HIS A 48 24.95 -19.80 -14.57
N LYS A 49 24.73 -21.12 -14.37
CA LYS A 49 24.70 -21.78 -13.05
C LYS A 49 25.90 -21.45 -12.14
N ARG A 50 27.08 -21.24 -12.73
CA ARG A 50 28.32 -20.85 -12.01
C ARG A 50 28.17 -19.58 -11.15
N HIS A 51 27.24 -18.69 -11.49
CA HIS A 51 26.99 -17.44 -10.77
C HIS A 51 25.83 -17.52 -9.76
N ARG A 52 25.31 -18.72 -9.46
CA ARG A 52 24.14 -18.91 -8.59
C ARG A 52 24.23 -18.20 -7.23
N GLU A 53 25.33 -18.38 -6.52
CA GLU A 53 25.53 -17.76 -5.19
C GLU A 53 25.50 -16.22 -5.27
N LEU A 54 26.20 -15.65 -6.26
CA LEU A 54 26.24 -14.20 -6.49
C LEU A 54 24.87 -13.65 -6.87
N VAL A 55 24.14 -14.35 -7.74
CA VAL A 55 22.82 -13.91 -8.21
C VAL A 55 21.77 -14.01 -7.11
N ILE A 56 21.71 -15.11 -6.35
CA ILE A 56 20.69 -15.30 -5.31
C ILE A 56 20.97 -14.37 -4.12
N ASN A 57 22.19 -14.39 -3.58
CA ASN A 57 22.46 -13.76 -2.30
C ASN A 57 22.68 -12.24 -2.42
N SER A 58 23.26 -11.77 -3.53
CA SER A 58 23.55 -10.35 -3.74
C SER A 58 22.53 -9.69 -4.67
N TYR A 59 22.44 -10.14 -5.92
CA TYR A 59 21.64 -9.44 -6.92
C TYR A 59 20.13 -9.51 -6.65
N LEU A 60 19.55 -10.69 -6.43
CA LEU A 60 18.12 -10.82 -6.15
C LEU A 60 17.74 -10.16 -4.83
N SER A 61 18.56 -10.30 -3.79
CA SER A 61 18.36 -9.56 -2.53
C SER A 61 18.30 -8.05 -2.74
N HIS A 62 19.22 -7.51 -3.55
CA HIS A 62 19.22 -6.11 -3.96
C HIS A 62 17.95 -5.77 -4.74
N VAL A 63 17.62 -6.49 -5.81
CA VAL A 63 16.42 -6.24 -6.64
C VAL A 63 15.14 -6.29 -5.80
N LEU A 64 15.02 -7.24 -4.86
CA LEU A 64 13.86 -7.33 -3.97
C LEU A 64 13.82 -6.16 -2.98
N ARG A 65 14.97 -5.70 -2.49
CA ARG A 65 15.05 -4.53 -1.61
C ARG A 65 14.66 -3.26 -2.35
N GLU A 66 15.27 -2.99 -3.50
CA GLU A 66 14.95 -1.85 -4.35
C GLU A 66 13.50 -1.92 -4.82
N GLY A 67 13.02 -3.10 -5.23
CA GLY A 67 11.64 -3.33 -5.64
C GLY A 67 10.64 -3.05 -4.52
N ARG A 68 10.95 -3.44 -3.28
CA ARG A 68 10.13 -3.05 -2.11
C ARG A 68 10.15 -1.55 -1.88
N ALA A 69 11.31 -0.90 -1.98
CA ALA A 69 11.42 0.55 -1.83
C ALA A 69 10.58 1.27 -2.90
N VAL A 70 10.71 0.89 -4.17
CA VAL A 70 9.91 1.40 -5.29
C VAL A 70 8.42 1.13 -5.08
N THR A 71 8.05 -0.05 -4.57
CA THR A 71 6.64 -0.38 -4.30
C THR A 71 6.06 0.51 -3.21
N VAL A 72 6.84 0.82 -2.16
CA VAL A 72 6.42 1.74 -1.11
C VAL A 72 6.31 3.17 -1.66
N THR A 73 7.33 3.65 -2.39
CA THR A 73 7.34 5.00 -2.94
C THR A 73 6.25 5.24 -3.99
N ASN A 74 6.00 4.25 -4.86
CA ASN A 74 5.00 4.33 -5.92
C ASN A 74 3.64 3.78 -5.50
N ARG A 75 3.43 3.46 -4.21
CA ARG A 75 2.11 3.04 -3.74
C ARG A 75 1.17 4.23 -3.82
N GLN A 76 0.28 4.21 -4.81
CA GLN A 76 -0.83 5.15 -4.85
C GLN A 76 -1.80 4.79 -3.72
N ARG A 77 -1.97 5.70 -2.76
CA ARG A 77 -2.96 5.58 -1.69
C ARG A 77 -4.36 5.56 -2.28
N LYS A 78 -5.27 4.91 -1.56
CA LYS A 78 -6.64 4.68 -2.00
C LYS A 78 -7.64 5.25 -1.01
N LEU A 79 -8.72 5.82 -1.53
CA LEU A 79 -9.89 6.20 -0.77
C LEU A 79 -10.98 5.16 -1.06
N PHE A 80 -11.34 4.40 -0.04
CA PHE A 80 -12.41 3.41 -0.08
C PHE A 80 -13.72 4.01 0.40
N THR A 81 -14.83 3.64 -0.24
CA THR A 81 -16.19 4.08 0.12
C THR A 81 -17.22 2.96 -0.06
N ASN A 82 -18.27 2.98 0.77
CA ASN A 82 -19.40 2.02 0.76
C ASN A 82 -20.69 2.57 0.11
N ILE A 83 -20.70 3.79 -0.44
CA ILE A 83 -21.92 4.49 -0.86
C ILE A 83 -22.68 3.77 -2.01
N LYS A 84 -22.00 2.96 -2.84
CA LYS A 84 -22.57 2.39 -4.07
C LYS A 84 -22.70 0.88 -4.10
N SER A 85 -22.30 0.16 -3.05
CA SER A 85 -22.23 -1.31 -3.08
C SER A 85 -22.17 -1.90 -1.68
N SER A 86 -22.55 -3.17 -1.56
CA SER A 86 -22.26 -4.01 -0.39
C SER A 86 -20.76 -4.29 -0.20
N HIS A 87 -19.91 -3.83 -1.11
CA HIS A 87 -18.45 -4.03 -1.09
C HIS A 87 -17.72 -2.69 -1.13
N TRP A 88 -16.51 -2.66 -0.54
CA TRP A 88 -15.60 -1.52 -0.62
C TRP A 88 -15.20 -1.23 -2.06
N ASN A 89 -15.59 -0.06 -2.57
CA ASN A 89 -15.07 0.49 -3.83
C ASN A 89 -13.97 1.49 -3.52
N HIS A 90 -13.03 1.70 -4.44
CA HIS A 90 -11.97 2.67 -4.23
C HIS A 90 -11.67 3.53 -5.44
N VAL A 91 -11.17 4.73 -5.14
CA VAL A 91 -10.53 5.65 -6.09
C VAL A 91 -9.13 5.98 -5.59
N PRO A 92 -8.21 6.40 -6.47
CA PRO A 92 -6.96 7.03 -6.05
C PRO A 92 -7.20 8.15 -5.04
N PHE A 93 -6.41 8.17 -3.96
CA PHE A 93 -6.42 9.22 -2.97
C PHE A 93 -5.29 10.21 -3.26
N GLU A 94 -5.67 11.38 -3.78
CA GLU A 94 -4.77 12.46 -4.15
C GLU A 94 -5.20 13.75 -3.45
N HIS A 95 -4.83 13.87 -2.17
CA HIS A 95 -5.10 15.08 -1.39
C HIS A 95 -3.79 15.80 -1.06
N PRO A 96 -3.64 17.11 -1.36
CA PRO A 96 -2.38 17.81 -1.20
C PRO A 96 -2.01 18.10 0.26
N SER A 97 -2.97 17.97 1.19
CA SER A 97 -2.76 18.39 2.58
C SER A 97 -1.74 17.54 3.32
N THR A 98 -0.77 18.23 3.90
CA THR A 98 0.19 17.72 4.87
C THR A 98 0.04 18.47 6.19
N PHE A 99 0.69 17.98 7.25
CA PHE A 99 0.76 18.72 8.51
C PHE A 99 1.37 20.12 8.33
N ASP A 100 2.25 20.34 7.36
CA ASP A 100 2.84 21.66 7.11
C ASP A 100 1.82 22.64 6.55
N THR A 101 0.98 22.19 5.61
CA THR A 101 -0.10 23.01 5.02
C THR A 101 -1.28 23.27 5.96
N LEU A 102 -1.39 22.52 7.07
CA LEU A 102 -2.54 22.57 7.95
C LEU A 102 -2.42 23.75 8.95
N ALA A 103 -3.41 24.64 8.91
CA ALA A 103 -3.53 25.77 9.81
C ALA A 103 -4.01 25.31 11.20
N MET A 104 -3.07 25.20 12.15
CA MET A 104 -3.37 24.88 13.54
C MET A 104 -2.22 25.32 14.46
N PRO A 105 -2.45 25.45 15.78
CA PRO A 105 -1.38 25.74 16.74
C PRO A 105 -0.26 24.70 16.68
N LEU A 106 1.00 25.17 16.64
CA LEU A 106 2.18 24.30 16.52
C LEU A 106 2.30 23.26 17.63
N ALA A 107 1.96 23.64 18.87
CA ALA A 107 1.96 22.72 20.00
C ALA A 107 1.00 21.54 19.76
N LYS A 108 -0.23 21.83 19.31
CA LYS A 108 -1.24 20.81 19.01
C LYS A 108 -0.83 19.95 17.82
N LYS A 109 -0.25 20.55 16.78
CA LYS A 109 0.32 19.84 15.62
C LYS A 109 1.35 18.80 16.06
N ARG A 110 2.30 19.21 16.92
CA ARG A 110 3.35 18.32 17.45
C ARG A 110 2.79 17.20 18.32
N GLU A 111 1.83 17.51 19.18
CA GLU A 111 1.13 16.53 20.02
C GLU A 111 0.52 15.40 19.17
N ILE A 112 -0.23 15.76 18.12
CA ILE A 112 -0.87 14.80 17.23
C ILE A 112 0.15 13.99 16.43
N ILE A 113 1.17 14.64 15.86
CA ILE A 113 2.24 13.94 15.14
C ILE A 113 2.95 12.95 16.05
N GLY A 114 3.28 13.36 17.29
CA GLY A 114 3.92 12.50 18.28
C GLY A 114 3.07 11.26 18.59
N ASP A 115 1.76 11.44 18.79
CA ASP A 115 0.84 10.34 19.04
C ASP A 115 0.74 9.36 17.84
N LEU A 116 0.72 9.88 16.62
CA LEU A 116 0.71 9.06 15.40
C LEU A 116 1.98 8.22 15.26
N ILE A 117 3.15 8.81 15.55
CA ILE A 117 4.43 8.09 15.54
C ILE A 117 4.43 7.00 16.63
N ALA A 118 3.99 7.36 17.85
CA ALA A 118 3.90 6.41 18.96
C ALA A 118 2.96 5.25 18.64
N PHE A 119 1.80 5.52 18.04
CA PHE A 119 0.87 4.49 17.60
C PHE A 119 1.48 3.58 16.53
N ARG A 120 2.10 4.17 15.48
CA ARG A 120 2.74 3.42 14.39
C ARG A 120 3.83 2.46 14.89
N ASN A 121 4.62 2.91 15.86
CA ASN A 121 5.74 2.12 16.41
C ASN A 121 5.32 1.25 17.62
N GLY A 122 4.08 1.40 18.10
CA GLY A 122 3.62 0.79 19.35
C GLY A 122 3.24 -0.68 19.26
N LYS A 123 3.28 -1.32 18.08
CA LYS A 123 2.77 -2.70 17.87
C LYS A 123 3.24 -3.69 18.95
N ASP A 124 4.55 -3.72 19.21
CA ASP A 124 5.15 -4.67 20.16
C ASP A 124 4.79 -4.34 21.61
N TYR A 125 4.66 -3.05 21.94
CA TYR A 125 4.19 -2.61 23.25
C TYR A 125 2.76 -3.07 23.52
N TYR A 126 1.84 -2.88 22.56
CA TYR A 126 0.45 -3.34 22.67
C TYR A 126 0.36 -4.86 22.83
N ALA A 127 1.17 -5.60 22.05
CA ALA A 127 1.25 -7.06 22.16
C ALA A 127 1.76 -7.51 23.53
N LYS A 128 2.81 -6.87 24.06
CA LYS A 128 3.40 -7.18 25.37
C LYS A 128 2.40 -7.02 26.52
N ILE A 129 1.53 -6.01 26.44
CA ILE A 129 0.53 -5.74 27.48
C ILE A 129 -0.83 -6.42 27.20
N GLY A 130 -0.92 -7.26 26.16
CA GLY A 130 -2.13 -7.99 25.81
C GLY A 130 -3.31 -7.11 25.34
N LYS A 131 -3.05 -5.90 24.82
CA LYS A 131 -4.10 -4.98 24.34
C LYS A 131 -4.19 -4.97 22.82
N ALA A 132 -5.40 -4.79 22.30
CA ALA A 132 -5.62 -4.61 20.87
C ALA A 132 -4.90 -3.35 20.36
N TRP A 133 -4.11 -3.48 19.31
CA TRP A 133 -3.39 -2.38 18.67
C TRP A 133 -4.36 -1.49 17.87
N LYS A 134 -5.04 -0.59 18.58
CA LYS A 134 -6.06 0.32 18.03
C LYS A 134 -5.88 1.72 18.62
N ARG A 135 -6.21 2.74 17.82
CA ARG A 135 -6.21 4.15 18.21
C ARG A 135 -7.41 4.87 17.60
N GLY A 136 -8.11 5.67 18.40
CA GLY A 136 -9.27 6.45 17.97
C GLY A 136 -9.05 7.94 18.20
N TYR A 137 -9.51 8.76 17.25
CA TYR A 137 -9.46 10.23 17.33
C TYR A 137 -10.86 10.78 17.12
N LEU A 138 -11.25 11.78 17.92
CA LEU A 138 -12.49 12.52 17.73
C LEU A 138 -12.15 13.96 17.32
N LEU A 139 -12.49 14.32 16.08
CA LEU A 139 -12.34 15.68 15.57
C LEU A 139 -13.70 16.37 15.61
N TYR A 140 -13.82 17.44 16.38
CA TYR A 140 -15.07 18.19 16.55
C TYR A 140 -14.85 19.68 16.33
N GLY A 141 -15.92 20.38 15.94
CA GLY A 141 -15.91 21.81 15.67
C GLY A 141 -16.84 22.19 14.51
N PRO A 142 -17.06 23.50 14.28
CA PRO A 142 -17.95 24.00 13.23
C PRO A 142 -17.67 23.42 11.84
N PRO A 143 -18.66 23.32 10.93
CA PRO A 143 -18.41 22.94 9.55
C PRO A 143 -17.38 23.88 8.90
N GLY A 144 -16.54 23.35 7.99
CA GLY A 144 -15.51 24.15 7.30
C GLY A 144 -14.20 24.36 8.06
N THR A 145 -14.04 23.85 9.29
CA THR A 145 -12.81 23.98 10.11
C THR A 145 -11.67 23.00 9.77
N GLY A 146 -11.71 22.37 8.60
CA GLY A 146 -10.60 21.51 8.14
C GLY A 146 -10.50 20.12 8.79
N LYS A 147 -11.58 19.60 9.41
CA LYS A 147 -11.59 18.24 10.00
C LYS A 147 -11.20 17.15 8.99
N SER A 148 -11.86 17.12 7.82
CA SER A 148 -11.54 16.16 6.76
C SER A 148 -10.15 16.40 6.17
N THR A 149 -9.73 17.66 6.06
CA THR A 149 -8.37 18.06 5.67
C THR A 149 -7.32 17.53 6.64
N MET A 150 -7.63 17.49 7.94
CA MET A 150 -6.76 16.92 8.97
C MET A 150 -6.65 15.40 8.84
N ILE A 151 -7.75 14.69 8.54
CA ILE A 151 -7.72 13.25 8.25
C ILE A 151 -6.82 12.98 7.04
N ALA A 152 -6.94 13.78 5.98
CA ALA A 152 -6.08 13.67 4.80
C ALA A 152 -4.59 13.87 5.14
N ALA A 153 -4.26 14.87 5.97
CA ALA A 153 -2.90 15.09 6.44
C ALA A 153 -2.34 13.93 7.27
N MET A 154 -3.17 13.33 8.15
CA MET A 154 -2.80 12.14 8.92
C MET A 154 -2.53 10.93 8.01
N ALA A 155 -3.41 10.68 7.03
CA ALA A 155 -3.25 9.58 6.08
C ALA A 155 -1.98 9.75 5.23
N ASN A 156 -1.71 10.97 4.77
CA ASN A 156 -0.50 11.30 4.04
C ASN A 156 0.77 11.10 4.88
N PHE A 157 0.74 11.48 6.15
CA PHE A 157 1.85 11.32 7.08
C PHE A 157 2.15 9.86 7.43
N LEU A 158 1.11 9.04 7.59
CA LEU A 158 1.24 7.62 7.93
C LEU A 158 1.45 6.71 6.70
N ASP A 159 1.23 7.23 5.49
CA ASP A 159 1.14 6.48 4.25
C ASP A 159 0.04 5.41 4.25
N TYR A 160 -1.14 5.80 4.75
CA TYR A 160 -2.29 4.91 4.93
C TYR A 160 -3.38 5.18 3.88
N ASP A 161 -4.09 4.11 3.50
CA ASP A 161 -5.33 4.21 2.74
C ASP A 161 -6.47 4.72 3.65
N ILE A 162 -7.44 5.44 3.09
CA ILE A 162 -8.60 5.96 3.83
C ILE A 162 -9.81 5.10 3.54
N TYR A 163 -10.55 4.74 4.58
CA TYR A 163 -11.85 4.06 4.47
C TYR A 163 -12.93 5.01 4.98
N ASP A 164 -13.64 5.62 4.05
CA ASP A 164 -14.78 6.50 4.33
C ASP A 164 -16.05 5.66 4.41
N LEU A 165 -16.59 5.55 5.62
CA LEU A 165 -17.76 4.73 5.91
C LEU A 165 -18.96 5.63 6.15
N GLU A 166 -19.87 5.66 5.18
CA GLU A 166 -21.17 6.28 5.33
C GLU A 166 -22.11 5.31 6.06
N LEU A 167 -22.40 5.61 7.34
CA LEU A 167 -23.21 4.74 8.20
C LEU A 167 -24.65 4.59 7.69
N THR A 168 -25.19 5.61 7.02
CA THR A 168 -26.56 5.54 6.46
C THR A 168 -26.68 4.54 5.31
N ALA A 169 -25.57 4.18 4.67
CA ALA A 169 -25.53 3.17 3.61
C ALA A 169 -25.37 1.73 4.13
N VAL A 170 -25.16 1.54 5.45
CA VAL A 170 -25.00 0.22 6.07
C VAL A 170 -26.36 -0.38 6.40
N LYS A 171 -26.68 -1.53 5.79
CA LYS A 171 -28.01 -2.18 5.92
C LYS A 171 -28.09 -3.20 7.06
N SER A 172 -26.97 -3.73 7.55
CA SER A 172 -26.93 -4.75 8.59
C SER A 172 -25.63 -4.68 9.41
N ASN A 173 -25.70 -5.14 10.66
CA ASN A 173 -24.57 -5.26 11.59
C ASN A 173 -24.22 -6.73 11.93
N THR A 174 -24.79 -7.66 11.15
CA THR A 174 -24.53 -9.11 11.25
C THR A 174 -23.36 -9.50 10.38
#